data_AF-A0A833LDQ0-F1
#
_entry.id   AF-A0A833LDQ0-F1
#
_cell.length_a   1.000
_cell.length_b   1.000
_cell.length_c   1.000
_cell.angle_alpha   90.00
_cell.angle_beta   90.00
_cell.angle_gamma   90.00
#
_symmetry.space_group_name_H-M   'P 1'
#
loop_
_entity.id
_entity.type
_entity.pdbx_description
1 polymer ?
#
loop_
_entity_poly.entity_id
_entity_poly.type
_entity_poly.pdbx_seq_one_letter_code
_entity_poly.pdbx_strand_id
1 'polypeptide(L)'
;SAVKSLFGYDDALDVFGVHCVGGILGALGTGILVNPALGGTGAPGYDMGAQLVTQAFAVGVAIVWSAVVAALAMLVVKALFGGARVGESAESDGLDLTSHGERAYNG
;
A
#
# COMPACT_ATOMS: atom_id res chain seq x y z
N SER A 1 -7.69 -6.17 12.85
CA SER A 1 -7.89 -6.95 11.60
C SER A 1 -7.20 -8.31 11.70
N ALA A 2 -7.93 -9.43 11.59
CA ALA A 2 -7.41 -10.80 11.75
C ALA A 2 -6.28 -11.17 10.76
N VAL A 3 -6.24 -10.54 9.58
CA VAL A 3 -5.17 -10.73 8.58
C VAL A 3 -3.83 -10.19 9.08
N LYS A 4 -3.82 -9.09 9.85
CA LYS A 4 -2.59 -8.48 10.37
C LYS A 4 -1.94 -9.31 11.45
N SER A 5 -2.74 -9.82 12.39
CA SER A 5 -2.24 -10.69 13.46
C SER A 5 -1.74 -12.04 12.94
N LEU A 6 -2.21 -12.49 11.77
CA LEU A 6 -1.78 -13.74 11.16
C LEU A 6 -0.42 -13.62 10.46
N PHE A 7 -0.14 -12.49 9.81
CA PHE A 7 1.11 -12.26 9.07
C PHE A 7 2.15 -11.43 9.83
N GLY A 8 1.81 -10.93 11.02
CA GLY A 8 2.77 -10.25 11.91
C GLY A 8 3.32 -8.92 11.38
N TYR A 9 2.68 -8.32 10.37
CA TYR A 9 3.11 -7.02 9.85
C TYR A 9 2.41 -5.87 10.59
N ASP A 10 3.21 -4.94 11.09
CA ASP A 10 2.76 -3.73 11.79
C ASP A 10 2.49 -2.61 10.79
N ASP A 11 1.27 -2.62 10.25
CA ASP A 11 0.72 -1.55 9.41
C ASP A 11 -0.14 -0.64 10.30
N ALA A 12 0.47 0.33 10.97
CA ALA A 12 -0.17 1.12 12.04
C ALA A 12 -1.51 1.79 11.65
N LEU A 13 -1.72 2.08 10.36
CA LEU A 13 -2.89 2.81 9.87
C LEU A 13 -3.81 1.99 8.94
N ASP A 14 -3.67 0.66 8.88
CA ASP A 14 -4.45 -0.18 7.93
C ASP A 14 -4.32 0.26 6.46
N VAL A 15 -3.22 0.94 6.11
CA VAL A 15 -2.99 1.50 4.77
C VAL A 15 -2.89 0.38 3.75
N PHE A 16 -2.12 -0.67 4.03
CA PHE A 16 -2.00 -1.80 3.12
C PHE A 16 -3.35 -2.51 2.98
N GLY A 17 -4.01 -2.80 4.10
CA GLY A 17 -5.29 -3.51 4.11
C GLY A 17 -6.37 -2.80 3.28
N VAL A 18 -6.52 -1.49 3.44
CA VAL A 18 -7.56 -0.72 2.73
C VAL A 18 -7.15 -0.38 1.30
N HIS A 19 -5.94 0.12 1.09
CA HIS A 19 -5.53 0.65 -0.22
C HIS A 19 -5.05 -0.45 -1.17
N CYS A 20 -4.28 -1.44 -0.68
CA CYS A 20 -3.80 -2.52 -1.53
C CYS A 20 -4.96 -3.43 -1.94
N VAL A 21 -5.73 -3.94 -0.97
CA VAL A 21 -6.87 -4.83 -1.28
C VAL A 21 -7.95 -4.08 -2.04
N GLY A 22 -8.29 -2.85 -1.63
CA GLY A 22 -9.25 -2.01 -2.35
C GLY A 22 -8.81 -1.71 -3.78
N GLY A 23 -7.51 -1.44 -3.99
CA GLY A 23 -6.93 -1.21 -5.31
C GLY A 23 -6.98 -2.44 -6.21
N ILE A 24 -6.65 -3.62 -5.68
CA ILE A 24 -6.74 -4.90 -6.42
C ILE A 24 -8.19 -5.17 -6.85
N LEU A 25 -9.13 -5.09 -5.90
CA LEU A 25 -10.54 -5.32 -6.17
C LEU A 25 -11.10 -4.30 -7.18
N GLY A 26 -10.74 -3.02 -7.04
CA GLY A 26 -11.15 -1.96 -7.97
C GLY A 26 -10.60 -2.14 -9.38
N ALA A 27 -9.32 -2.53 -9.52
CA ALA A 27 -8.69 -2.75 -10.81
C ALA A 27 -9.30 -3.96 -11.54
N LEU A 28 -9.50 -5.08 -10.85
CA LEU A 28 -10.18 -6.24 -11.43
C LEU A 28 -11.65 -5.93 -11.75
N GLY A 29 -12.33 -5.19 -10.86
CA GLY A 29 -13.69 -4.69 -11.08
C GLY A 29 -13.79 -3.81 -12.33
N THR A 30 -12.75 -3.02 -12.63
CA THR A 30 -12.70 -2.19 -13.85
C THR A 30 -12.71 -3.05 -15.11
N GLY A 31 -12.02 -4.20 -15.12
CA GLY A 31 -12.08 -5.14 -16.25
C GLY A 31 -13.51 -5.64 -16.56
N ILE A 32 -14.34 -5.72 -15.51
CA ILE A 32 -15.74 -6.10 -15.61
C ILE A 32 -16.64 -4.92 -16.00
N LEU A 33 -16.52 -3.83 -15.26
CA LEU A 33 -17.47 -2.72 -15.33
C LEU A 33 -17.22 -1.77 -16.50
N VAL A 34 -16.09 -1.89 -17.20
CA VAL A 34 -15.89 -1.19 -18.48
C VAL A 34 -16.75 -1.77 -19.62
N ASN A 35 -17.41 -2.91 -19.41
CA ASN A 35 -18.34 -3.52 -20.37
C ASN A 35 -19.48 -2.56 -20.77
N PRO A 36 -19.64 -2.21 -22.07
CA PRO A 36 -20.75 -1.39 -22.55
C PRO A 36 -22.13 -1.94 -22.20
N ALA A 37 -22.29 -3.27 -22.18
CA ALA A 37 -23.56 -3.91 -21.84
C ALA A 37 -23.97 -3.71 -20.37
N LEU A 38 -23.03 -3.36 -19.50
CA LEU A 38 -23.26 -3.01 -18.10
C LEU A 38 -23.31 -1.49 -17.86
N GLY A 39 -23.31 -0.69 -18.94
CA GLY A 39 -23.27 0.78 -18.87
C GLY A 39 -21.85 1.38 -18.78
N GLY A 40 -20.81 0.56 -18.97
CA GLY A 40 -19.43 1.01 -19.04
C GLY A 40 -19.11 1.78 -20.33
N THR A 41 -18.02 2.53 -20.32
CA THR A 41 -17.58 3.34 -21.47
C THR A 41 -17.11 2.50 -22.67
N GLY A 42 -16.83 1.21 -22.46
CA GLY A 42 -16.20 0.35 -23.44
C GLY A 42 -14.70 0.59 -23.57
N ALA A 43 -14.07 -0.33 -24.32
CA ALA A 43 -12.70 -0.23 -24.78
C ALA A 43 -12.62 -0.71 -26.24
N PRO A 44 -11.67 -0.21 -27.05
CA PRO A 44 -11.45 -0.74 -28.39
C PRO A 44 -11.20 -2.25 -28.35
N GLY A 45 -12.00 -3.02 -29.09
CA GLY A 45 -11.90 -4.48 -29.08
C GLY A 45 -12.21 -5.12 -27.72
N TYR A 46 -13.12 -4.51 -26.93
CA TYR A 46 -13.48 -4.99 -25.60
C TYR A 46 -13.83 -6.49 -25.60
N ASP A 47 -13.07 -7.24 -24.80
CA ASP A 47 -13.37 -8.59 -24.38
C ASP A 47 -13.15 -8.68 -22.87
N MET A 48 -14.14 -9.24 -22.17
CA MET A 48 -14.15 -9.32 -20.70
C MET A 48 -12.95 -10.12 -20.17
N GLY A 49 -12.67 -11.26 -20.80
CA GLY A 49 -11.57 -12.15 -20.39
C GLY A 49 -10.22 -11.47 -20.61
N ALA A 50 -10.01 -10.89 -21.79
CA ALA A 50 -8.80 -10.15 -22.12
C ALA A 50 -8.58 -8.98 -21.17
N GLN A 51 -9.62 -8.19 -20.85
CA GLN A 51 -9.52 -7.08 -19.91
C GLN A 51 -9.18 -7.54 -18.49
N LEU A 52 -9.78 -8.63 -18.02
CA LEU A 52 -9.41 -9.20 -16.70
C LEU A 52 -7.94 -9.64 -16.65
N VAL A 53 -7.43 -10.24 -17.73
CA VAL A 53 -6.00 -10.60 -17.84
C VAL A 53 -5.12 -9.34 -17.84
N THR A 54 -5.49 -8.32 -18.61
CA THR A 54 -4.76 -7.04 -18.64
C THR A 54 -4.72 -6.39 -17.25
N GLN A 55 -5.84 -6.33 -16.53
CA GLN A 55 -5.90 -5.72 -15.21
C GLN A 55 -5.16 -6.54 -14.15
N ALA A 56 -5.24 -7.88 -14.21
CA ALA A 56 -4.46 -8.75 -13.33
C ALA A 56 -2.95 -8.56 -13.54
N PHE A 57 -2.51 -8.45 -14.80
CA PHE A 57 -1.12 -8.15 -15.13
C PHE A 57 -0.70 -6.77 -14.62
N ALA A 58 -1.51 -5.73 -14.85
CA ALA A 58 -1.23 -4.37 -14.38
C ALA A 58 -1.10 -4.31 -12.84
N VAL A 59 -1.99 -4.99 -12.11
CA VAL A 59 -1.92 -5.14 -10.65
C VAL A 59 -0.62 -5.83 -10.25
N GLY A 60 -0.28 -6.96 -10.88
CA GLY A 60 0.96 -7.68 -10.60
C GLY A 60 2.20 -6.82 -10.81
N VAL A 61 2.27 -6.08 -11.92
CA VAL A 61 3.34 -5.13 -12.20
C VAL A 61 3.41 -4.05 -11.13
N ALA A 62 2.28 -3.44 -10.75
CA ALA A 62 2.24 -2.40 -9.74
C ALA A 62 2.73 -2.91 -8.36
N ILE A 63 2.33 -4.11 -7.96
CA ILE A 63 2.78 -4.75 -6.70
C ILE A 63 4.29 -4.97 -6.73
N VAL A 64 4.81 -5.61 -7.78
CA VAL A 64 6.24 -5.93 -7.86
C VAL A 64 7.06 -4.64 -7.94
N TRP A 65 6.67 -3.70 -8.78
CA TRP A 65 7.37 -2.44 -8.95
C TRP A 65 7.41 -1.64 -7.64
N SER A 66 6.26 -1.42 -7.00
CA SER A 66 6.19 -0.66 -5.75
C SER A 66 6.98 -1.34 -4.63
N ALA A 67 6.90 -2.67 -4.48
CA ALA A 67 7.65 -3.40 -3.48
C ALA A 67 9.17 -3.29 -3.69
N VAL A 68 9.64 -3.49 -4.93
CA VAL A 68 11.08 -3.43 -5.25
C VAL A 68 11.62 -2.01 -5.06
N VAL A 69 10.95 -1.00 -5.62
CA VAL A 69 11.42 0.39 -5.53
C VAL A 69 11.40 0.88 -4.09
N ALA A 70 10.34 0.58 -3.33
CA ALA A 70 10.27 0.94 -1.92
C ALA A 70 11.36 0.23 -1.10
N ALA A 71 11.60 -1.07 -1.33
CA ALA A 71 12.64 -1.80 -0.63
C ALA A 71 14.04 -1.21 -0.92
N LEU A 72 14.35 -0.94 -2.19
CA LEU A 72 15.63 -0.31 -2.56
C LEU A 72 15.78 1.07 -1.94
N ALA A 73 14.74 1.90 -1.97
CA ALA A 73 14.76 3.22 -1.34
C ALA A 73 15.02 3.12 0.17
N MET A 74 14.36 2.18 0.86
CA MET A 74 14.58 1.94 2.29
C MET A 74 15.99 1.44 2.60
N LEU A 75 16.58 0.61 1.74
CA LEU A 75 17.98 0.18 1.89
C LEU A 75 18.95 1.35 1.70
N VAL A 76 18.70 2.24 0.74
CA VAL A 76 19.50 3.47 0.54
C VAL A 76 19.38 4.38 1.76
N VAL A 77 18.17 4.60 2.27
CA VAL A 77 17.96 5.39 3.49
C VAL A 77 18.69 4.78 4.68
N LYS A 78 18.64 3.45 4.83
CA LYS A 78 19.37 2.74 5.89
C LYS A 78 20.88 2.92 5.76
N ALA A 79 21.42 2.85 4.54
CA ALA A 79 22.85 2.98 4.30
C ALA A 79 23.38 4.40 4.54
N LEU A 80 22.59 5.43 4.19
CA LEU A 80 23.01 6.83 4.28
C LEU A 80 22.69 7.49 5.62
N PHE A 81 21.57 7.13 6.25
CA PHE A 81 21.01 7.82 7.41
C PHE A 81 20.81 6.93 8.65
N GLY A 82 21.20 5.64 8.58
CA GLY A 82 21.06 4.69 9.68
C GLY A 82 19.68 4.03 9.78
N GLY A 83 18.71 4.45 8.96
CA GLY A 83 17.37 3.87 8.89
C GLY A 83 16.27 4.93 8.95
N ALA A 84 15.02 4.48 8.77
CA ALA A 84 13.84 5.36 8.89
C ALA A 84 13.13 5.23 10.25
N ARG A 85 13.46 4.22 11.06
CA ARG A 85 12.85 3.99 12.39
C ARG A 85 13.72 4.64 13.45
N VAL A 86 13.09 5.30 14.42
CA VAL A 86 13.78 5.85 15.60
C VAL A 86 14.30 4.75 16.51
N GLY A 87 15.21 5.09 17.43
CA GLY A 87 15.68 4.15 18.44
C GLY A 87 14.57 3.75 19.42
N GLU A 88 14.69 2.56 20.03
CA GLU A 88 13.68 1.97 20.92
C GLU A 88 13.33 2.86 22.13
N SER A 89 14.31 3.59 22.68
CA SER A 89 14.07 4.56 23.75
C SER A 89 13.20 5.73 23.29
N ALA A 90 13.46 6.26 22.09
CA ALA A 90 12.67 7.35 21.53
C ALA A 90 11.25 6.90 21.14
N GLU A 91 11.11 5.65 20.69
CA GLU A 91 9.81 5.02 20.43
C GLU A 91 9.00 4.84 21.71
N SER A 92 9.67 4.53 22.84
CA SER A 92 9.03 4.36 24.16
C SER A 92 8.63 5.68 24.83
N ASP A 93 9.50 6.69 24.75
CA ASP A 93 9.27 8.02 25.34
C ASP A 93 8.30 8.89 24.51
N GLY A 94 8.07 8.52 23.25
CA GLY A 94 7.19 9.19 22.30
C GLY A 94 7.92 10.19 21.40
N LEU A 95 7.53 10.22 20.12
CA LEU A 95 8.13 11.08 19.10
C LEU A 95 7.88 12.58 19.36
N ASP A 96 6.74 12.93 19.95
CA ASP A 96 6.43 14.33 20.29
C ASP A 96 7.49 14.90 21.25
N LEU A 97 7.85 14.14 22.28
CA LEU A 97 8.84 14.57 23.26
C LEU A 97 10.26 14.49 22.70
N THR A 98 10.58 13.40 22.01
CA THR A 98 11.96 13.08 21.61
C THR A 98 12.40 13.76 20.33
N SER A 99 11.47 14.07 19.42
CA SER A 99 11.74 14.71 18.13
C SER A 99 11.24 16.16 18.05
N HIS A 100 10.18 16.50 18.78
CA HIS A 100 9.57 17.83 18.75
C HIS A 100 9.70 18.62 20.06
N GLY A 101 10.14 18.01 21.15
CA GLY A 101 10.28 18.65 22.46
C GLY A 101 8.96 19.04 23.10
N GLU A 102 7.85 18.51 22.60
CA GLU A 102 6.48 18.85 23.00
C GLU A 102 5.80 17.66 23.69
N ARG A 103 4.82 17.95 24.55
CA ARG A 103 3.89 16.94 25.07
C ARG A 103 2.51 17.22 24.49
N ALA A 104 1.95 16.26 23.76
CA ALA A 104 0.61 16.40 23.17
C ALA A 104 -0.50 16.57 24.22
N TYR A 105 -0.30 16.03 25.43
CA TYR A 105 -1.22 16.19 26.55
C TYR A 105 -0.47 16.58 27.82
N ASN A 106 -0.88 17.71 28.42
CA ASN A 106 -0.44 18.14 29.74
C ASN A 106 -1.51 17.69 30.75
N GLY A 107 -1.34 16.47 31.28
CA GLY A 107 -2.05 16.02 32.48
C GLY A 107 -1.43 16.59 33.74
#